data_AF-A0A8H3BKQ4-F1
#
_entry.id   AF-A0A8H3BKQ4-F1
#
_cell.length_a   1.000
_cell.length_b   1.000
_cell.length_c   1.000
_cell.angle_alpha   90.00
_cell.angle_beta   90.00
_cell.angle_gamma   90.00
#
_symmetry.space_group_name_H-M   'P 1'
#
loop_
_entity.id
_entity.type
_entity.pdbx_description
1 polymer ?
#
loop_
_entity_poly.entity_id
_entity_poly.type
_entity_poly.pdbx_seq_one_letter_code
_entity_poly.pdbx_strand_id
1 'polypeptide(L)'
;MPVTLPSGLYKISTETPNGKIYAGIPPGSSVDSTGGFPVVAVPESSASVIELRNIDGLKYEFRLWHHGGLSLGFKSNQFEQGNEVIALPNHEFSEWIITSGRNTEKYRIFTPQSKLYWTTAGGSNAAPVIALRELGPNESGINDWDIEFQGNSD
;
A
#
# COMPACT_ATOMS: atom_id res chain seq x y z
N MET A 1 2.34 3.38 -17.37
CA MET A 1 0.93 3.45 -17.83
C MET A 1 0.04 2.75 -16.82
N PRO A 2 -1.20 3.20 -16.59
CA PRO A 2 -2.14 2.48 -15.71
C PRO A 2 -2.40 1.06 -16.20
N VAL A 3 -2.54 0.13 -15.26
CA VAL A 3 -2.83 -1.28 -15.51
C VAL A 3 -4.04 -1.71 -14.71
N THR A 4 -4.75 -2.72 -15.21
CA THR A 4 -5.90 -3.29 -14.53
C THR A 4 -5.52 -4.68 -14.02
N LEU A 5 -5.71 -4.92 -12.72
CA LEU A 5 -5.60 -6.23 -12.11
C LEU A 5 -7.01 -6.75 -11.81
N PRO A 6 -7.25 -8.07 -11.86
CA PRO A 6 -8.55 -8.60 -11.43
C PRO A 6 -8.82 -8.24 -9.97
N SER A 7 -10.09 -8.13 -9.59
CA SER A 7 -10.42 -8.04 -8.17
C SER A 7 -10.13 -9.37 -7.49
N GLY A 8 -9.66 -9.34 -6.25
CA GLY A 8 -9.29 -10.55 -5.50
C GLY A 8 -8.30 -10.27 -4.39
N LEU A 9 -7.71 -11.33 -3.85
CA LEU A 9 -6.81 -11.30 -2.71
C LEU A 9 -5.35 -11.29 -3.18
N TYR A 10 -4.55 -10.39 -2.60
CA TYR A 10 -3.17 -10.17 -3.00
C TYR A 10 -2.24 -10.03 -1.80
N LYS A 11 -0.97 -10.38 -2.00
CA LYS A 11 0.15 -9.88 -1.19
C LYS A 11 0.90 -8.83 -1.99
N ILE A 12 1.29 -7.74 -1.33
CA ILE A 12 2.04 -6.64 -1.95
C ILE A 12 3.42 -6.58 -1.31
N SER A 13 4.49 -6.68 -2.10
CA SER A 13 5.87 -6.70 -1.61
C SER A 13 6.81 -5.85 -2.44
N THR A 14 7.98 -5.52 -1.89
CA THR A 14 9.06 -4.87 -2.63
C THR A 14 10.40 -5.47 -2.23
N GLU A 15 11.38 -5.40 -3.13
CA GLU A 15 12.73 -5.93 -2.90
C GLU A 15 13.58 -4.93 -2.11
N THR A 16 14.35 -5.45 -1.15
CA THR A 16 15.40 -4.69 -0.45
C THR A 16 16.73 -5.44 -0.55
N PRO A 17 17.86 -4.80 -0.21
CA PRO A 17 19.14 -5.51 -0.11
C PRO A 17 19.14 -6.73 0.82
N ASN A 18 18.20 -6.77 1.77
CA ASN A 18 18.07 -7.84 2.77
C ASN A 18 16.97 -8.86 2.42
N GLY A 19 16.37 -8.77 1.23
CA GLY A 19 15.28 -9.63 0.77
C GLY A 19 13.94 -8.90 0.63
N LYS A 20 12.88 -9.67 0.35
CA LYS A 20 11.52 -9.16 0.17
C LYS A 20 10.89 -8.72 1.49
N ILE A 21 10.24 -7.56 1.45
CA ILE A 21 9.38 -7.05 2.51
C ILE A 21 7.97 -6.84 1.97
N TYR A 22 6.98 -7.07 2.81
CA TYR A 22 5.57 -7.09 2.45
C TYR A 22 4.82 -5.98 3.17
N ALA A 23 3.74 -5.49 2.56
CA ALA A 23 2.80 -4.62 3.23
C ALA A 23 2.04 -5.42 4.31
N GLY A 24 1.99 -4.89 5.53
CA GLY A 24 1.22 -5.51 6.60
C GLY A 24 1.01 -4.62 7.81
N ILE A 25 0.12 -5.07 8.69
CA ILE A 25 -0.06 -4.49 10.02
C ILE A 25 0.71 -5.35 11.04
N PRO A 26 1.63 -4.77 11.82
CA PRO A 26 2.33 -5.50 12.86
C PRO A 26 1.39 -6.14 13.89
N PRO A 27 1.72 -7.34 14.39
CA PRO A 27 1.02 -7.92 15.54
C PRO A 27 1.07 -6.98 16.74
N GLY A 28 -0.08 -6.77 17.40
CA GLY A 28 -0.17 -5.90 18.57
C GLY A 28 -0.15 -4.41 18.26
N SER A 29 -0.23 -4.01 16.98
CA SER A 29 -0.42 -2.61 16.60
C SER A 29 -1.69 -2.05 17.24
N SER A 30 -1.54 -0.89 17.86
CA SER A 30 -2.65 -0.06 18.32
C SER A 30 -3.01 0.97 17.25
N VAL A 31 -4.22 1.51 17.36
CA VAL A 31 -4.58 2.74 16.66
C VAL A 31 -3.58 3.83 17.06
N ASP A 32 -3.02 4.52 16.08
CA ASP A 32 -2.08 5.61 16.31
C ASP A 32 -2.80 6.95 16.53
N SER A 33 -2.05 8.05 16.61
CA SER A 33 -2.62 9.41 16.72
C SER A 33 -3.46 9.83 15.50
N THR A 34 -3.38 9.08 14.40
CA THR A 34 -4.15 9.32 13.18
C THR A 34 -5.56 8.76 13.26
N GLY A 35 -5.81 7.77 14.14
CA GLY A 35 -7.08 7.05 14.23
C GLY A 35 -7.13 5.78 13.37
N GLY A 36 -6.03 5.46 12.67
CA GLY A 36 -5.85 4.22 11.91
C GLY A 36 -4.75 3.33 12.48
N PHE A 37 -4.57 2.16 11.86
CA PHE A 37 -3.43 1.28 12.14
C PHE A 37 -2.35 1.51 11.08
N PRO A 38 -1.08 1.74 11.46
CA PRO A 38 -0.03 1.97 10.49
C PRO A 38 0.22 0.72 9.65
N VAL A 39 0.31 0.91 8.32
CA VAL A 39 0.77 -0.14 7.41
C VAL A 39 2.28 0.00 7.26
N VAL A 40 3.00 -1.09 7.53
CA VAL A 40 4.45 -1.11 7.51
C VAL A 40 4.98 -2.23 6.61
N ALA A 41 6.25 -2.15 6.30
CA ALA A 41 7.04 -3.19 5.69
C ALA A 41 7.41 -4.26 6.71
N VAL A 42 6.90 -5.48 6.51
CA VAL A 42 7.08 -6.63 7.39
C VAL A 42 7.68 -7.83 6.63
N PRO A 43 8.27 -8.82 7.32
CA PRO A 43 8.58 -10.10 6.70
C PRO A 43 7.33 -10.83 6.22
N GLU A 44 7.49 -11.80 5.31
CA GLU A 44 6.40 -12.55 4.70
C GLU A 44 5.46 -13.22 5.71
N SER A 45 6.01 -13.76 6.80
CA SER A 45 5.24 -14.43 7.85
C SER A 45 4.22 -13.53 8.54
N SER A 46 4.36 -12.21 8.39
CA SER A 46 3.49 -11.19 8.96
C SER A 46 2.77 -10.37 7.88
N ALA A 47 2.90 -10.75 6.61
CA ALA A 47 2.28 -10.05 5.49
C ALA A 47 0.75 -10.05 5.61
N SER A 48 0.13 -8.92 5.35
CA SER A 48 -1.33 -8.85 5.26
C SER A 48 -1.79 -9.29 3.87
N VAL A 49 -2.91 -10.02 3.84
CA VAL A 49 -3.66 -10.26 2.60
C VAL A 49 -4.57 -9.07 2.35
N ILE A 50 -4.38 -8.45 1.19
CA ILE A 50 -5.08 -7.23 0.76
C ILE A 50 -6.04 -7.61 -0.37
N GLU A 51 -7.32 -7.40 -0.15
CA GLU A 51 -8.35 -7.45 -1.17
C GLU A 51 -8.26 -6.18 -2.05
N LEU A 52 -8.04 -6.37 -3.35
CA LEU A 52 -8.18 -5.33 -4.35
C LEU A 52 -9.60 -5.40 -4.90
N ARG A 53 -10.37 -4.32 -4.73
CA ARG A 53 -11.73 -4.18 -5.27
C ARG A 53 -11.72 -3.11 -6.35
N ASN A 54 -12.02 -3.48 -7.59
CA ASN A 54 -12.20 -2.51 -8.65
C ASN A 54 -13.49 -1.71 -8.38
N ILE A 55 -13.36 -0.39 -8.25
CA ILE A 55 -14.49 0.51 -7.96
C ILE A 55 -14.88 1.34 -9.17
N ASP A 56 -13.95 1.60 -10.09
CA ASP A 56 -14.19 2.36 -11.32
C ASP A 56 -13.05 2.18 -12.31
N GLY A 57 -13.09 1.10 -13.11
CA GLY A 57 -12.20 0.86 -14.24
C GLY A 57 -10.72 0.72 -13.86
N LEU A 58 -10.03 1.85 -13.68
CA LEU A 58 -8.64 1.93 -13.27
C LEU A 58 -8.44 2.21 -11.77
N LYS A 59 -9.53 2.48 -11.04
CA LYS A 59 -9.50 2.80 -9.61
C LYS A 59 -9.85 1.59 -8.76
N TYR A 60 -9.13 1.46 -7.66
CA TYR A 60 -9.30 0.38 -6.69
C TYR A 60 -9.52 0.93 -5.28
N GLU A 61 -10.33 0.21 -4.53
CA GLU A 61 -10.28 0.21 -3.07
C GLU A 61 -9.41 -0.97 -2.62
N PHE A 62 -8.51 -0.75 -1.66
CA PHE A 62 -7.71 -1.80 -1.04
C PHE A 62 -8.25 -2.07 0.36
N ARG A 63 -8.60 -3.32 0.68
CA ARG A 63 -9.10 -3.72 2.00
C ARG A 63 -8.26 -4.82 2.62
N LEU A 64 -8.11 -4.81 3.93
CA LEU A 64 -7.44 -5.88 4.65
C LEU A 64 -8.40 -7.03 4.95
N TRP A 65 -8.16 -8.18 4.33
CA TRP A 65 -9.07 -9.33 4.36
C TRP A 65 -9.26 -9.89 5.78
N HIS A 66 -8.18 -10.08 6.54
CA HIS A 66 -8.24 -10.67 7.89
C HIS A 66 -8.37 -9.66 9.04
N HIS A 67 -8.41 -8.36 8.74
CA HIS A 67 -8.46 -7.32 9.77
C HIS A 67 -9.85 -6.69 9.88
N GLY A 68 -10.92 -7.47 9.70
CA GLY A 68 -12.29 -6.95 9.76
C GLY A 68 -12.65 -6.04 8.57
N GLY A 69 -11.92 -6.16 7.45
CA GLY A 69 -12.22 -5.40 6.23
C GLY A 69 -11.84 -3.93 6.29
N LEU A 70 -10.88 -3.54 7.15
CA LEU A 70 -10.35 -2.17 7.20
C LEU A 70 -9.82 -1.75 5.82
N SER A 71 -10.17 -0.55 5.39
CA SER A 71 -9.73 -0.03 4.09
C SER A 71 -8.39 0.69 4.23
N LEU A 72 -7.52 0.55 3.23
CA LEU A 72 -6.26 1.27 3.19
C LEU A 72 -6.49 2.68 2.66
N GLY A 73 -5.90 3.64 3.34
CA GLY A 73 -5.98 5.04 3.00
C GLY A 73 -4.80 5.84 3.55
N PHE A 74 -4.99 7.14 3.61
CA PHE A 74 -4.07 8.09 4.25
C PHE A 74 -4.91 9.17 4.92
N LYS A 75 -4.37 9.84 5.94
CA LYS A 75 -5.12 10.90 6.62
C LYS A 75 -5.17 12.17 5.78
N SER A 76 -6.36 12.73 5.56
CA SER A 76 -6.59 13.89 4.69
C SER A 76 -6.40 15.26 5.38
N ASN A 77 -6.15 15.29 6.69
CA ASN A 77 -6.12 16.54 7.48
C ASN A 77 -4.74 17.25 7.50
N GLN A 78 -3.77 16.76 6.72
CA GLN A 78 -2.44 17.34 6.53
C GLN A 78 -2.07 17.29 5.03
N PHE A 79 -0.99 17.96 4.64
CA PHE A 79 -0.44 17.81 3.29
C PHE A 79 -0.20 16.33 2.99
N GLU A 80 -0.73 15.86 1.87
CA GLU A 80 -0.71 14.44 1.51
C GLU A 80 0.71 13.88 1.33
N GLN A 81 1.66 14.74 0.92
CA GLN A 81 3.05 14.37 0.70
C GLN A 81 3.73 14.00 2.02
N GLY A 82 4.16 12.76 2.12
CA GLY A 82 4.81 12.19 3.30
C GLY A 82 3.88 11.54 4.30
N ASN A 83 2.57 11.53 4.02
CA ASN A 83 1.63 10.78 4.85
C ASN A 83 1.90 9.28 4.76
N GLU A 84 1.64 8.62 5.87
CA GLU A 84 1.70 7.17 5.98
C GLU A 84 0.42 6.56 5.42
N VAL A 85 0.57 5.39 4.79
CA VAL A 85 -0.55 4.53 4.45
C VAL A 85 -1.01 3.87 5.75
N ILE A 86 -2.29 4.03 6.05
CA ILE A 86 -2.91 3.55 7.27
C ILE A 86 -4.14 2.71 6.92
N ALA A 87 -4.46 1.74 7.77
CA ALA A 87 -5.72 1.02 7.71
C ALA A 87 -6.76 1.76 8.55
N LEU A 88 -7.83 2.21 7.89
CA LEU A 88 -8.85 3.06 8.45
C LEU A 88 -10.08 2.26 8.89
N PRO A 89 -10.64 2.55 10.08
CA PRO A 89 -11.93 2.01 10.49
C PRO A 89 -13.10 2.67 9.71
N ASN A 90 -14.29 2.07 9.79
CA ASN A 90 -15.56 2.63 9.29
C ASN A 90 -15.70 2.81 7.77
N HIS A 91 -14.98 2.04 6.96
CA HIS A 91 -15.05 2.10 5.48
C HIS A 91 -14.64 3.45 4.88
N GLU A 92 -13.90 4.28 5.62
CA GLU A 92 -13.16 5.38 4.99
C GLU A 92 -12.05 4.77 4.14
N PHE A 93 -12.04 5.07 2.84
CA PHE A 93 -11.04 4.52 1.93
C PHE A 93 -10.47 5.61 1.02
N SER A 94 -9.24 5.37 0.57
CA SER A 94 -8.64 6.15 -0.50
C SER A 94 -8.74 5.38 -1.81
N GLU A 95 -8.93 6.10 -2.90
CA GLU A 95 -8.84 5.54 -4.24
C GLU A 95 -7.36 5.30 -4.60
N TRP A 96 -7.07 4.15 -5.19
CA TRP A 96 -5.73 3.79 -5.65
C TRP A 96 -5.74 3.51 -7.15
N ILE A 97 -4.67 3.90 -7.84
CA ILE A 97 -4.40 3.49 -9.23
C ILE A 97 -3.10 2.70 -9.25
N ILE A 98 -3.08 1.64 -10.05
CA ILE A 98 -1.91 0.79 -10.28
C ILE A 98 -1.34 1.09 -11.67
N THR A 99 -0.03 1.29 -11.77
CA THR A 99 0.70 1.40 -13.06
C THR A 99 1.83 0.40 -13.14
N SER A 100 2.34 0.13 -14.34
CA SER A 100 3.65 -0.50 -14.51
C SER A 100 4.75 0.31 -13.82
N GLY A 101 5.70 -0.38 -13.19
CA GLY A 101 6.92 0.18 -12.63
C GLY A 101 8.04 0.32 -13.67
N ARG A 102 9.29 0.51 -13.21
CA ARG A 102 10.49 0.55 -14.10
C ARG A 102 10.71 -0.76 -14.83
N ASN A 103 10.50 -1.86 -14.11
CA ASN A 103 10.43 -3.19 -14.68
C ASN A 103 8.95 -3.49 -15.01
N THR A 104 8.69 -3.98 -16.21
CA THR A 104 7.34 -4.29 -16.71
C THR A 104 6.59 -5.31 -15.88
N GLU A 105 7.28 -6.11 -15.08
CA GLU A 105 6.69 -7.11 -14.17
C GLU A 105 6.39 -6.56 -12.76
N LYS A 106 6.79 -5.32 -12.49
CA LYS A 106 6.54 -4.65 -11.20
C LYS A 106 5.52 -3.54 -11.39
N TYR A 107 4.95 -3.10 -10.27
CA TYR A 107 3.87 -2.15 -10.23
C TYR A 107 4.19 -0.94 -9.35
N ARG A 108 3.42 0.13 -9.53
CA ARG A 108 3.40 1.28 -8.64
C ARG A 108 1.96 1.56 -8.26
N ILE A 109 1.77 1.95 -7.01
CA ILE A 109 0.46 2.27 -6.44
C ILE A 109 0.49 3.75 -6.09
N PHE A 110 -0.50 4.51 -6.53
CA PHE A 110 -0.55 5.95 -6.27
C PHE A 110 -1.98 6.48 -6.13
N THR A 111 -2.08 7.67 -5.54
CA THR A 111 -3.36 8.36 -5.33
C THR A 111 -3.75 9.14 -6.59
N PRO A 112 -5.00 9.03 -7.08
CA PRO A 112 -5.39 9.57 -8.38
C PRO A 112 -5.29 11.10 -8.45
N GLN A 113 -5.55 11.80 -7.34
CA GLN A 113 -5.64 13.26 -7.27
C GLN A 113 -4.27 13.94 -7.21
N SER A 114 -3.41 13.56 -6.28
CA SER A 114 -2.11 14.21 -6.06
C SER A 114 -0.93 13.49 -6.73
N LYS A 115 -1.16 12.29 -7.29
CA LYS A 115 -0.12 11.46 -7.92
C LYS A 115 1.03 11.12 -6.95
N LEU A 116 0.71 10.90 -5.68
CA LEU A 116 1.68 10.45 -4.69
C LEU A 116 1.72 8.92 -4.65
N TYR A 117 2.93 8.38 -4.67
CA TYR A 117 3.22 6.96 -4.84
C TYR A 117 3.58 6.32 -3.50
N TRP A 118 3.18 5.05 -3.35
CA TRP A 118 3.64 4.21 -2.26
C TRP A 118 5.16 4.01 -2.31
N THR A 119 5.80 4.25 -1.18
CA THR A 119 7.23 4.03 -0.96
C THR A 119 7.44 3.54 0.47
N THR A 120 8.61 2.97 0.76
CA THR A 120 9.00 2.64 2.14
C THR A 120 9.74 3.81 2.77
N ALA A 121 9.36 4.24 3.97
CA ALA A 121 10.03 5.30 4.72
C ALA A 121 10.31 4.86 6.17
N GLY A 122 11.43 5.28 6.74
CA GLY A 122 11.79 4.96 8.14
C GLY A 122 13.26 4.62 8.33
N GLY A 123 13.77 4.90 9.53
CA GLY A 123 15.17 4.71 9.94
C GLY A 123 15.42 3.45 10.79
N SER A 124 16.70 3.17 11.06
CA SER A 124 17.32 1.89 11.46
C SER A 124 16.75 1.10 12.65
N ASN A 125 15.76 1.62 13.40
CA ASN A 125 15.34 1.05 14.69
C ASN A 125 13.86 0.62 14.76
N ALA A 126 13.07 0.85 13.71
CA ALA A 126 11.67 0.43 13.62
C ALA A 126 11.36 -0.17 12.23
N ALA A 127 10.31 -0.98 12.12
CA ALA A 127 9.84 -1.47 10.82
C ALA A 127 9.50 -0.26 9.92
N PRO A 128 10.02 -0.18 8.67
CA PRO A 128 9.73 0.94 7.79
C PRO A 128 8.24 1.06 7.52
N VAL A 129 7.67 2.25 7.63
CA VAL A 129 6.26 2.51 7.26
C VAL A 129 6.11 2.55 5.74
N ILE A 130 4.91 2.26 5.25
CA ILE A 130 4.56 2.58 3.86
C ILE A 130 4.05 4.02 3.85
N ALA A 131 4.64 4.86 3.00
CA ALA A 131 4.35 6.28 2.92
C ALA A 131 4.07 6.72 1.49
N LEU A 132 3.55 7.93 1.34
CA LEU A 132 3.23 8.58 0.08
C LEU A 132 4.31 9.62 -0.29
N ARG A 133 4.91 9.51 -1.47
CA ARG A 133 5.90 10.47 -1.97
C ARG A 133 5.69 10.81 -3.44
N GLU A 134 6.17 11.99 -3.82
CA GLU A 134 6.23 12.38 -5.22
C GLU A 134 7.23 11.51 -5.98
N LEU A 135 6.97 11.35 -7.27
CA LEU A 135 7.94 10.74 -8.19
C LEU A 135 9.10 11.73 -8.39
N GLY A 136 10.28 11.39 -7.85
CA GLY A 136 11.47 12.22 -8.00
C GLY A 136 12.01 12.23 -9.44
N PRO A 137 13.00 13.09 -9.72
CA PRO A 137 13.70 13.07 -11.00
C PRO A 137 14.27 11.67 -11.27
N ASN A 138 14.17 11.21 -12.51
CA ASN A 138 14.53 9.84 -12.93
C ASN A 138 13.81 8.73 -12.15
N GLU A 139 12.58 9.01 -11.71
CA GLU A 139 11.75 8.05 -10.97
C GLU A 139 12.36 7.58 -9.64
N SER A 140 13.16 8.45 -9.03
CA SER A 140 13.76 8.21 -7.71
C SER A 140 12.75 8.42 -6.57
N GLY A 141 13.05 7.87 -5.40
CA GLY A 141 12.27 8.10 -4.17
C GLY A 141 11.02 7.23 -4.00
N ILE A 142 10.73 6.33 -4.95
CA ILE A 142 9.60 5.41 -4.89
C ILE A 142 10.04 3.95 -5.07
N ASN A 143 9.23 3.03 -4.57
CA ASN A 143 9.42 1.60 -4.72
C ASN A 143 8.59 1.08 -5.91
N ASP A 144 9.15 0.11 -6.63
CA ASP A 144 8.34 -0.75 -7.48
C ASP A 144 7.95 -1.98 -6.64
N TRP A 145 6.69 -2.41 -6.79
CA TRP A 145 6.03 -3.40 -5.96
C TRP A 145 5.67 -4.64 -6.78
N ASP A 146 5.84 -5.82 -6.21
CA ASP A 146 5.16 -7.03 -6.64
C ASP A 146 3.75 -7.04 -6.07
N ILE A 147 2.77 -7.42 -6.88
CA ILE A 147 1.37 -7.59 -6.48
C ILE A 147 0.98 -9.02 -6.86
N GLU A 148 1.08 -9.94 -5.90
CA GLU A 148 0.97 -11.38 -6.11
C GLU A 148 -0.43 -11.89 -5.76
N PHE A 149 -1.11 -12.48 -6.74
CA PHE A 149 -2.45 -13.03 -6.57
C PHE A 149 -2.45 -14.25 -5.65
N GLN A 150 -3.30 -14.24 -4.63
CA GLN A 150 -3.44 -15.31 -3.64
C GLN A 150 -4.73 -16.12 -3.85
N GLY A 151 -5.76 -15.53 -4.46
CA GLY A 151 -7.04 -16.19 -4.70
C GLY A 151 -8.20 -15.19 -4.87
N ASN A 152 -9.39 -15.72 -5.11
CA ASN A 152 -10.63 -14.93 -5.14
C ASN A 152 -11.07 -14.56 -3.72
N SER A 153 -11.85 -13.49 -3.57
CA SER A 153 -12.38 -13.02 -2.28
C SER A 153 -13.77 -13.60 -1.94
N ASP A 154 -14.03 -14.86 -2.34
CA ASP A 154 -15.32 -15.56 -2.14
C ASP A 154 -15.73 -15.71 -0.66
#